data_AF-A0A2D8V6N9-F1
#
_entry.id   AF-A0A2D8V6N9-F1
#
_cell.length_a   1.000
_cell.length_b   1.000
_cell.length_c   1.000
_cell.angle_alpha   90.00
_cell.angle_beta   90.00
_cell.angle_gamma   90.00
#
_symmetry.space_group_name_H-M   'P 1'
#
loop_
_entity.id
_entity.type
_entity.pdbx_description
1 polymer ?
#
loop_
_entity_poly.entity_id
_entity_poly.type
_entity_poly.pdbx_seq_one_letter_code
_entity_poly.pdbx_strand_id
1 'polypeptide(L)'
;MMTQPNKSERAVSNDAEVEDRRLERIATVLLGLGAILIAWGTYQSAWYDGQKTTDLTNSVLAATQSVDAFQVADTTRALDQMLLIELLVSDMCGNSKNLKVCEQLSNTLSNEGREEVEAWLAGDEASVFNANRRYRRGGDELIADSQKYFEEAQLSDETSGDYSQATTFVSLSLFFAGISLVISRSKARKALLALSSIFILGPLVFMATLPIA
;
A
#
# COMPACT_ATOMS: atom_id res chain seq x y z
N MET A 1 -0.49 -5.20 77.74
CA MET A 1 0.03 -3.83 77.62
C MET A 1 0.21 -3.54 76.13
N MET A 2 -0.81 -2.97 75.49
CA MET A 2 -0.81 -2.66 74.05
C MET A 2 -0.02 -1.36 73.85
N THR A 3 1.21 -1.46 73.40
CA THR A 3 2.04 -0.31 73.01
C THR A 3 1.37 0.38 71.82
N GLN A 4 0.82 1.57 72.06
CA GLN A 4 0.33 2.42 70.98
C GLN A 4 1.50 2.85 70.10
N PRO A 5 1.36 2.82 68.76
CA PRO A 5 2.44 3.18 67.85
C PRO A 5 2.85 4.65 68.03
N ASN A 6 4.16 4.87 68.01
CA ASN A 6 4.78 6.18 68.18
C ASN A 6 4.35 7.10 67.02
N LYS A 7 4.31 8.42 67.27
CA LYS A 7 3.88 9.44 66.31
C LYS A 7 4.69 9.39 65.01
N SER A 8 5.97 9.01 65.08
CA SER A 8 6.83 8.80 63.92
C SER A 8 6.44 7.58 63.08
N GLU A 9 6.05 6.47 63.70
CA GLU A 9 5.62 5.25 63.00
C GLU A 9 4.29 5.46 62.27
N ARG A 10 3.37 6.22 62.88
CA ARG A 10 2.11 6.62 62.24
C ARG A 10 2.30 7.56 61.06
N ALA A 11 3.29 8.45 61.08
CA ALA A 11 3.58 9.33 59.95
C ALA A 11 4.15 8.53 58.76
N VAL A 12 5.10 7.63 59.01
CA VAL A 12 5.71 6.78 57.98
C VAL A 12 4.69 5.83 57.34
N SER A 13 3.76 5.26 58.12
CA SER A 13 2.72 4.38 57.57
C SER A 13 1.73 5.14 56.68
N ASN A 14 1.37 6.37 57.04
CA ASN A 14 0.41 7.18 56.28
C ASN A 14 0.99 7.61 54.93
N ASP A 15 2.27 7.97 54.88
CA ASP A 15 2.97 8.34 53.64
C ASP A 15 3.08 7.16 52.67
N ALA A 16 3.35 5.95 53.18
CA ALA A 16 3.41 4.73 52.37
C ALA A 16 2.05 4.37 51.77
N GLU A 17 0.95 4.54 52.53
CA GLU A 17 -0.41 4.22 52.08
C GLU A 17 -0.94 5.21 51.03
N VAL A 18 -0.58 6.50 51.17
CA VAL A 18 -0.90 7.55 50.18
C VAL A 18 -0.13 7.33 48.87
N GLU A 19 1.15 6.97 48.96
CA GLU A 19 1.96 6.66 47.78
C GLU A 19 1.41 5.45 47.02
N ASP A 20 1.01 4.39 47.72
CA ASP A 20 0.46 3.19 47.11
C ASP A 20 -0.84 3.46 46.34
N ARG A 21 -1.77 4.23 46.92
CA ARG A 21 -3.01 4.68 46.25
C ARG A 21 -2.77 5.60 45.06
N ARG A 22 -1.67 6.36 45.03
CA ARG A 22 -1.30 7.21 43.88
C ARG A 22 -0.77 6.34 42.74
N LEU A 23 0.12 5.40 43.03
CA LEU A 23 0.67 4.47 42.04
C LEU A 23 -0.42 3.58 41.44
N GLU A 24 -1.38 3.14 42.24
CA GLU A 24 -2.54 2.39 41.77
C GLU A 24 -3.39 3.20 40.78
N ARG A 25 -3.75 4.44 41.13
CA ARG A 25 -4.50 5.31 40.22
C ARG A 25 -3.77 5.56 38.90
N ILE A 26 -2.46 5.81 38.94
CA ILE A 26 -1.65 6.01 37.73
C ILE A 26 -1.68 4.76 36.85
N ALA A 27 -1.50 3.58 37.44
CA ALA A 27 -1.54 2.30 36.72
C ALA A 27 -2.91 2.07 36.06
N THR A 28 -4.02 2.32 36.76
CA THR A 28 -5.37 2.18 36.18
C THR A 28 -5.61 3.16 35.02
N VAL A 29 -5.16 4.41 35.14
CA VAL A 29 -5.27 5.40 34.07
C VAL A 29 -4.44 4.99 32.85
N LEU A 30 -3.21 4.52 33.06
CA LEU A 30 -2.34 4.02 31.98
C LEU A 30 -2.95 2.83 31.25
N LEU A 31 -3.56 1.88 31.98
CA LEU A 31 -4.25 0.74 31.38
C LEU A 31 -5.45 1.17 30.53
N GLY A 32 -6.26 2.10 31.02
CA GLY A 32 -7.41 2.62 30.27
C GLY A 32 -6.99 3.38 29.01
N LEU A 33 -6.01 4.29 29.12
CA LEU A 33 -5.46 5.01 27.98
C LEU A 33 -4.83 4.07 26.96
N GLY A 34 -4.07 3.08 27.43
CA GLY A 34 -3.45 2.09 26.59
C GLY A 34 -4.46 1.26 25.80
N ALA A 35 -5.58 0.86 26.41
CA ALA A 35 -6.65 0.15 25.71
C ALA A 35 -7.27 1.00 24.58
N ILE A 36 -7.48 2.30 24.81
CA ILE A 36 -7.99 3.24 23.79
C ILE A 36 -6.98 3.38 22.64
N LEU A 37 -5.69 3.53 22.95
CA LEU A 37 -4.64 3.64 21.93
C LEU A 37 -4.51 2.36 21.10
N ILE A 38 -4.64 1.18 21.73
CA ILE A 38 -4.65 -0.10 21.01
C ILE A 38 -5.85 -0.17 20.07
N ALA A 39 -7.05 0.18 20.55
CA ALA A 39 -8.24 0.17 19.73
C ALA A 39 -8.11 1.13 18.54
N TRP A 40 -7.59 2.33 18.79
CA TRP A 40 -7.33 3.34 17.77
C TRP A 40 -6.31 2.87 16.73
N GLY A 41 -5.14 2.40 17.17
CA GLY A 41 -4.08 1.91 16.27
C GLY A 41 -4.51 0.68 15.48
N THR A 42 -5.29 -0.22 16.07
CA THR A 42 -5.87 -1.37 15.36
C THR A 42 -6.86 -0.92 14.29
N TYR A 43 -7.72 0.05 14.59
CA TYR A 43 -8.65 0.61 13.61
C TYR A 43 -7.93 1.27 12.43
N GLN A 44 -6.95 2.13 12.71
CA GLN A 44 -6.17 2.82 11.68
C GLN A 44 -5.39 1.83 10.81
N SER A 45 -4.70 0.86 11.42
CA SER A 45 -3.99 -0.18 10.68
C SER A 45 -4.93 -0.97 9.76
N ALA A 46 -6.10 -1.37 10.25
CA ALA A 46 -7.09 -2.07 9.42
C ALA A 46 -7.62 -1.23 8.25
N TRP A 47 -7.79 0.08 8.44
CA TRP A 47 -8.22 0.98 7.38
C TRP A 47 -7.19 1.09 6.24
N TYR A 48 -5.93 1.34 6.60
CA TYR A 48 -4.84 1.44 5.61
C TYR A 48 -4.54 0.09 4.94
N ASP A 49 -4.67 -1.04 5.64
CA ASP A 49 -4.57 -2.37 5.03
C ASP A 49 -5.69 -2.62 4.00
N GLY A 50 -6.89 -2.07 4.24
CA GLY A 50 -7.97 -2.05 3.27
C GLY A 50 -7.62 -1.26 2.00
N GLN A 51 -7.13 -0.02 2.16
CA GLN A 51 -6.70 0.81 1.02
C GLN A 51 -5.59 0.14 0.22
N LYS A 52 -4.54 -0.34 0.88
CA LYS A 52 -3.46 -1.15 0.28
C LYS A 52 -4.02 -2.29 -0.57
N THR A 53 -4.99 -3.04 -0.06
CA THR A 53 -5.58 -4.18 -0.79
C THR A 53 -6.30 -3.74 -2.06
N THR A 54 -7.06 -2.64 -1.99
CA THR A 54 -7.74 -2.06 -3.16
C THR A 54 -6.74 -1.58 -4.20
N ASP A 55 -5.73 -0.81 -3.78
CA ASP A 55 -4.74 -0.24 -4.69
C ASP A 55 -3.86 -1.33 -5.31
N LEU A 56 -3.46 -2.35 -4.55
CA LEU A 56 -2.74 -3.50 -5.09
C LEU A 56 -3.58 -4.28 -6.12
N THR A 57 -4.88 -4.43 -5.87
CA THR A 57 -5.80 -5.06 -6.82
C THR A 57 -5.91 -4.25 -8.11
N ASN A 58 -6.05 -2.93 -8.00
CA ASN A 58 -6.10 -2.03 -9.16
C ASN A 58 -4.78 -2.03 -9.93
N SER A 59 -3.63 -2.10 -9.23
CA SER A 59 -2.31 -2.21 -9.84
C SER A 59 -2.19 -3.47 -10.70
N VAL A 60 -2.57 -4.63 -10.15
CA VAL A 60 -2.54 -5.91 -10.87
C VAL A 60 -3.52 -5.93 -12.03
N LEU A 61 -4.72 -5.36 -11.85
CA LEU A 61 -5.70 -5.24 -12.92
C LEU A 61 -5.17 -4.39 -14.07
N ALA A 62 -4.62 -3.21 -13.79
CA ALA A 62 -4.05 -2.31 -14.79
C ALA A 62 -2.85 -2.95 -15.50
N ALA A 63 -1.96 -3.65 -14.77
CA ALA A 63 -0.87 -4.42 -15.36
C ALA A 63 -1.39 -5.50 -16.32
N THR A 64 -2.42 -6.24 -15.91
CA THR A 64 -3.02 -7.29 -16.74
C THR A 64 -3.65 -6.71 -18.00
N GLN A 65 -4.39 -5.61 -17.88
CA GLN A 65 -4.98 -4.90 -19.02
C GLN A 65 -3.89 -4.34 -19.95
N SER A 66 -2.76 -3.87 -19.42
CA SER A 66 -1.63 -3.41 -20.24
C SER A 66 -1.04 -4.54 -21.08
N VAL A 67 -0.88 -5.73 -20.48
CA VAL A 67 -0.36 -6.91 -21.18
C VAL A 67 -1.32 -7.35 -22.27
N ASP A 68 -2.63 -7.35 -22.00
CA ASP A 68 -3.65 -7.65 -23.00
C ASP A 68 -3.60 -6.63 -24.16
N ALA A 69 -3.53 -5.34 -23.86
CA ALA A 69 -3.41 -4.28 -24.87
C ALA A 69 -2.14 -4.44 -25.72
N PHE A 70 -0.98 -4.71 -25.11
CA PHE A 70 0.25 -4.97 -25.85
C PHE A 70 0.17 -6.24 -26.69
N GLN A 71 -0.49 -7.29 -26.21
CA GLN A 71 -0.67 -8.52 -26.96
C GLN A 71 -1.57 -8.34 -28.18
N VAL A 72 -2.68 -7.62 -28.03
CA VAL A 72 -3.56 -7.25 -29.15
C VAL A 72 -2.78 -6.41 -30.17
N ALA A 73 -2.03 -5.41 -29.70
CA ALA A 73 -1.19 -4.57 -30.54
C ALA A 73 -0.17 -5.36 -31.36
N ASP A 74 0.57 -6.27 -30.71
CA ASP A 74 1.57 -7.11 -31.38
C ASP A 74 0.94 -8.10 -32.36
N THR A 75 -0.21 -8.67 -32.00
CA THR A 75 -0.94 -9.60 -32.88
C THR A 75 -1.44 -8.89 -34.13
N THR A 76 -2.06 -7.72 -33.97
CA THR A 76 -2.52 -6.89 -35.10
C THR A 76 -1.35 -6.50 -36.00
N ARG A 77 -0.24 -6.04 -35.42
CA ARG A 77 0.98 -5.70 -36.16
C ARG A 77 1.52 -6.89 -36.95
N ALA A 78 1.57 -8.07 -36.35
CA ALA A 78 2.04 -9.28 -37.02
C ALA A 78 1.11 -9.67 -38.19
N LEU A 79 -0.20 -9.57 -38.02
CA LEU A 79 -1.17 -9.82 -39.10
C LEU A 79 -1.03 -8.81 -40.24
N ASP A 80 -0.90 -7.52 -39.94
CA ASP A 80 -0.71 -6.48 -40.97
C ASP A 80 0.61 -6.68 -41.75
N GLN A 81 1.69 -7.08 -41.05
CA GLN A 81 2.96 -7.44 -41.68
C GLN A 81 2.81 -8.60 -42.66
N MET A 82 2.10 -9.67 -42.27
CA MET A 82 1.83 -10.81 -43.14
C MET A 82 1.00 -10.41 -44.38
N LEU A 83 -0.05 -9.59 -44.17
CA LEU A 83 -0.90 -9.10 -45.25
C LEU A 83 -0.13 -8.21 -46.24
N LEU A 84 0.76 -7.34 -45.75
CA LEU A 84 1.59 -6.51 -46.63
C LEU A 84 2.56 -7.37 -47.45
N ILE A 85 3.21 -8.37 -46.85
CA ILE A 85 4.11 -9.28 -47.56
C ILE A 85 3.35 -10.02 -48.68
N GLU A 86 2.16 -10.53 -48.39
CA GLU A 86 1.30 -11.19 -49.38
C GLU A 86 0.95 -10.25 -50.55
N LEU A 87 0.60 -8.99 -50.23
CA LEU A 87 0.28 -7.98 -51.23
C LEU A 87 1.47 -7.68 -52.16
N LEU A 88 2.68 -7.64 -51.60
CA LEU A 88 3.93 -7.33 -52.33
C LEU A 88 4.43 -8.50 -53.17
N VAL A 89 4.32 -9.74 -52.69
CA VAL A 89 4.90 -10.92 -53.36
C VAL A 89 4.00 -11.47 -54.47
N SER A 90 2.67 -11.36 -54.32
CA SER A 90 1.73 -12.08 -55.18
C SER A 90 1.29 -11.33 -56.46
N ASP A 91 1.86 -10.15 -56.75
CA ASP A 91 1.52 -9.26 -57.88
C ASP A 91 -0.01 -9.05 -58.07
N MET A 92 -0.78 -9.22 -56.99
CA MET A 92 -2.25 -9.25 -57.06
C MET A 92 -2.82 -7.89 -57.45
N CYS A 93 -2.12 -6.82 -57.10
CA CYS A 93 -2.50 -5.46 -57.40
C CYS A 93 -2.03 -4.98 -58.78
N GLY A 94 -1.08 -5.69 -59.42
CA GLY A 94 -0.64 -5.42 -60.79
C GLY A 94 -1.56 -6.04 -61.86
N ASN A 95 -2.35 -7.05 -61.49
CA ASN A 95 -3.23 -7.79 -62.41
C ASN A 95 -4.70 -7.34 -62.31
N SER A 96 -5.26 -6.81 -63.41
CA SER A 96 -6.65 -6.32 -63.46
C SER A 96 -7.72 -7.37 -63.13
N LYS A 97 -7.41 -8.67 -63.25
CA LYS A 97 -8.32 -9.76 -62.85
C LYS A 97 -8.43 -9.93 -61.33
N ASN A 98 -7.41 -9.51 -60.58
CA ASN A 98 -7.30 -9.70 -59.13
C ASN A 98 -7.50 -8.40 -58.34
N LEU A 99 -7.89 -7.31 -59.01
CA LEU A 99 -8.08 -5.99 -58.39
C LEU A 99 -9.02 -6.04 -57.17
N LYS A 100 -10.09 -6.85 -57.23
CA LYS A 100 -11.01 -7.05 -56.10
C LYS A 100 -10.37 -7.75 -54.90
N VAL A 101 -9.45 -8.67 -55.16
CA VAL A 101 -8.71 -9.40 -54.11
C VAL A 101 -7.69 -8.47 -53.46
N CYS A 102 -7.00 -7.66 -54.27
CA CYS A 102 -6.12 -6.58 -53.79
C CYS A 102 -6.89 -5.60 -52.88
N GLU A 103 -8.05 -5.11 -53.33
CA GLU A 103 -8.90 -4.19 -52.54
C GLU A 103 -9.38 -4.84 -51.23
N GLN A 104 -9.76 -6.11 -51.27
CA GLN A 104 -10.19 -6.84 -50.08
C GLN A 104 -9.05 -7.00 -49.06
N LEU A 105 -7.85 -7.38 -49.51
CA LEU A 105 -6.66 -7.50 -48.66
C LEU A 105 -6.24 -6.15 -48.08
N SER A 106 -6.25 -5.08 -48.89
CA SER A 106 -5.94 -3.73 -48.40
C SER A 106 -6.96 -3.21 -47.39
N ASN A 107 -8.24 -3.58 -47.55
CA ASN A 107 -9.30 -3.23 -46.59
C ASN A 107 -9.28 -4.11 -45.33
N THR A 108 -8.54 -5.22 -45.33
CA THR A 108 -8.38 -6.12 -44.17
C THR A 108 -7.29 -5.62 -43.22
N LEU A 109 -6.34 -4.82 -43.71
CA LEU A 109 -5.36 -4.15 -42.86
C LEU A 109 -6.06 -3.34 -41.78
N SER A 110 -5.51 -3.34 -40.57
CA SER A 110 -5.98 -2.46 -39.50
C SER A 110 -5.87 -0.98 -39.91
N ASN A 111 -6.58 -0.10 -39.21
CA ASN A 111 -6.49 1.34 -39.48
C ASN A 111 -5.04 1.83 -39.30
N GLU A 112 -4.38 1.37 -38.24
CA GLU A 112 -2.99 1.63 -37.94
C GLU A 112 -2.10 1.10 -39.07
N GLY A 113 -2.31 -0.13 -39.52
CA GLY A 113 -1.56 -0.75 -40.61
C GLY A 113 -1.70 0.00 -41.93
N ARG A 114 -2.91 0.48 -42.26
CA ARG A 114 -3.15 1.31 -43.45
C ARG A 114 -2.40 2.63 -43.38
N GLU A 115 -2.44 3.33 -42.24
CA GLU A 115 -1.73 4.60 -42.06
C GLU A 115 -0.20 4.42 -42.10
N GLU A 116 0.33 3.29 -41.63
CA GLU A 116 1.76 2.98 -41.71
C GLU A 116 2.19 2.63 -43.15
N VAL A 117 1.37 1.87 -43.87
CA VAL A 117 1.63 1.56 -45.29
C VAL A 117 1.55 2.81 -46.16
N GLU A 118 0.57 3.69 -45.92
CA GLU A 118 0.45 4.97 -46.62
C GLU A 118 1.67 5.87 -46.37
N ALA A 119 2.11 5.99 -45.13
CA ALA A 119 3.29 6.77 -44.77
C ALA A 119 4.58 6.20 -45.40
N TRP A 120 4.71 4.87 -45.44
CA TRP A 120 5.81 4.22 -46.15
C TRP A 120 5.81 4.51 -47.65
N LEU A 121 4.65 4.41 -48.32
CA LEU A 121 4.51 4.75 -49.74
C LEU A 121 4.81 6.23 -50.02
N ALA A 122 4.57 7.11 -49.05
CA ALA A 122 4.91 8.52 -49.11
C ALA A 122 6.41 8.82 -48.84
N GLY A 123 7.22 7.81 -48.52
CA GLY A 123 8.67 7.93 -48.34
C GLY A 123 9.16 7.87 -46.89
N ASP A 124 8.30 7.61 -45.89
CA ASP A 124 8.75 7.32 -44.51
C ASP A 124 9.18 5.84 -44.40
N GLU A 125 10.43 5.54 -44.75
CA GLU A 125 11.00 4.19 -44.65
C GLU A 125 10.97 3.63 -43.21
N ALA A 126 10.92 4.49 -42.19
CA ALA A 126 10.84 4.08 -40.78
C ALA A 126 9.41 3.74 -40.32
N SER A 127 8.43 3.80 -41.23
CA SER A 127 7.03 3.57 -40.96
C SER A 127 6.57 2.13 -41.15
N VAL A 128 7.30 1.24 -41.85
CA VAL A 128 6.79 -0.14 -42.05
C VAL A 128 6.76 -0.90 -40.72
N PHE A 129 5.62 -0.77 -40.04
CA PHE A 129 5.23 -1.42 -38.79
C PHE A 129 6.13 -1.14 -37.59
N ASN A 130 6.45 0.13 -37.34
CA ASN A 130 7.13 0.54 -36.13
C ASN A 130 6.24 0.33 -34.89
N ALA A 131 6.62 -0.64 -34.05
CA ALA A 131 5.86 -1.03 -32.86
C ALA A 131 5.65 0.12 -31.85
N ASN A 132 6.54 1.12 -31.81
CA ASN A 132 6.50 2.17 -30.78
C ASN A 132 5.60 3.37 -31.11
N ARG A 133 4.95 3.42 -32.29
CA ARG A 133 4.08 4.57 -32.66
C ARG A 133 2.59 4.30 -32.46
N ARG A 134 1.98 3.55 -33.37
CA ARG A 134 0.52 3.47 -33.46
C ARG A 134 -0.08 2.26 -32.76
N TYR A 135 0.68 1.17 -32.66
CA TYR A 135 0.21 -0.09 -32.08
C TYR A 135 0.16 -0.09 -30.54
N ARG A 136 1.07 0.61 -29.84
CA ARG A 136 1.13 0.60 -28.36
C ARG A 136 0.16 1.53 -27.63
N ARG A 137 -0.69 2.28 -28.36
CA ARG A 137 -1.62 3.26 -27.77
C ARG A 137 -2.55 2.57 -26.76
N GLY A 138 -2.48 2.98 -25.49
CA GLY A 138 -3.31 2.48 -24.38
C GLY A 138 -2.57 1.58 -23.38
N GLY A 139 -1.63 0.75 -23.81
CA GLY A 139 -0.87 -0.12 -22.89
C GLY A 139 0.09 0.65 -21.98
N ASP A 140 0.70 1.72 -22.51
CA ASP A 140 1.65 2.55 -21.76
C ASP A 140 0.96 3.39 -20.65
N GLU A 141 -0.28 3.81 -20.86
CA GLU A 141 -1.07 4.50 -19.81
C GLU A 141 -1.45 3.52 -18.70
N LEU A 142 -1.88 2.31 -19.06
CA LEU A 142 -2.24 1.26 -18.10
C LEU A 142 -1.05 0.81 -17.25
N ILE A 143 0.16 0.76 -17.81
CA ILE A 143 1.36 0.42 -17.02
C ILE A 143 1.74 1.58 -16.08
N ALA A 144 1.55 2.83 -16.50
CA ALA A 144 1.78 3.99 -15.64
C ALA A 144 0.77 4.03 -14.48
N ASP A 145 -0.50 3.76 -14.76
CA ASP A 145 -1.54 3.65 -13.73
C ASP A 145 -1.25 2.50 -12.76
N SER A 146 -0.83 1.34 -13.28
CA SER A 146 -0.43 0.19 -12.46
C SER A 146 0.67 0.56 -11.46
N GLN A 147 1.69 1.28 -11.91
CA GLN A 147 2.79 1.72 -11.07
C GLN A 147 2.31 2.73 -10.01
N LYS A 148 1.45 3.67 -10.38
CA LYS A 148 0.88 4.65 -9.45
C LYS A 148 0.10 3.97 -8.33
N TYR A 149 -0.80 3.04 -8.66
CA TYR A 149 -1.54 2.28 -7.66
C TYR A 149 -0.61 1.46 -6.76
N PHE A 150 0.47 0.90 -7.30
CA PHE A 150 1.44 0.16 -6.50
C PHE A 150 2.17 1.05 -5.49
N GLU A 151 2.53 2.27 -5.87
CA GLU A 151 3.15 3.25 -4.99
C GLU A 151 2.19 3.72 -3.88
N GLU A 152 0.92 3.99 -4.22
CA GLU A 152 -0.12 4.33 -3.26
C GLU A 152 -0.38 3.17 -2.26
N ALA A 153 -0.34 1.92 -2.75
CA ALA A 153 -0.45 0.74 -1.91
C ALA A 153 0.73 0.61 -0.92
N GLN A 154 1.96 0.96 -1.33
CA GLN A 154 3.14 0.93 -0.45
C GLN A 154 3.04 1.96 0.67
N LEU A 155 2.63 3.19 0.35
CA LEU A 155 2.44 4.24 1.36
C LEU A 155 1.38 3.82 2.40
N SER A 156 0.31 3.17 1.94
CA SER A 156 -0.71 2.61 2.82
C SER A 156 -0.19 1.44 3.67
N ASP A 157 0.63 0.56 3.09
CA ASP A 157 1.26 -0.56 3.81
C ASP A 157 2.18 -0.06 4.93
N GLU A 158 3.05 0.91 4.63
CA GLU A 158 3.94 1.54 5.61
C GLU A 158 3.14 2.16 6.76
N THR A 159 2.10 2.94 6.44
CA THR A 159 1.24 3.57 7.44
C THR A 159 0.53 2.54 8.32
N SER A 160 0.01 1.46 7.71
CA SER A 160 -0.62 0.37 8.46
C SER A 160 0.37 -0.31 9.41
N GLY A 161 1.59 -0.57 8.92
CA GLY A 161 2.69 -1.14 9.68
C GLY A 161 3.08 -0.28 10.88
N ASP A 162 3.17 1.04 10.70
CA ASP A 162 3.51 2.00 11.75
C ASP A 162 2.48 1.99 12.89
N TYR A 163 1.18 1.97 12.57
CA TYR A 163 0.12 1.86 13.58
C TYR A 163 0.15 0.51 14.32
N SER A 164 0.42 -0.59 13.61
CA SER A 164 0.55 -1.92 14.19
C SER A 164 1.76 -2.01 15.15
N GLN A 165 2.90 -1.44 14.75
CA GLN A 165 4.10 -1.36 15.57
C GLN A 165 3.87 -0.53 16.84
N ALA A 166 3.25 0.64 16.70
CA ALA A 166 2.93 1.51 17.83
C ALA A 166 1.99 0.81 18.83
N THR A 167 0.98 0.09 18.34
CA THR A 167 0.05 -0.73 19.15
C THR A 167 0.76 -1.83 19.94
N THR A 168 1.81 -2.43 19.36
CA THR A 168 2.64 -3.44 20.04
C THR A 168 3.40 -2.83 21.22
N PHE A 169 3.99 -1.64 21.06
CA PHE A 169 4.66 -0.94 22.15
C PHE A 169 3.69 -0.49 23.26
N VAL A 170 2.50 -0.04 22.88
CA VAL A 170 1.43 0.26 23.85
C VAL A 170 1.07 -1.01 24.62
N SER A 171 0.88 -2.15 23.95
CA SER A 171 0.58 -3.43 24.62
C SER A 171 1.65 -3.84 25.63
N LEU A 172 2.94 -3.65 25.30
CA LEU A 172 4.04 -3.86 26.24
C LEU A 172 3.96 -2.91 27.45
N SER A 173 3.58 -1.66 27.22
CA SER A 173 3.34 -0.69 28.31
C SER A 173 2.20 -1.14 29.24
N LEU A 174 1.07 -1.60 28.70
CA LEU A 174 -0.03 -2.13 29.53
C LEU A 174 0.43 -3.32 30.36
N PHE A 175 1.25 -4.21 29.78
CA PHE A 175 1.78 -5.36 30.49
C PHE A 175 2.59 -4.92 31.72
N PHE A 176 3.49 -3.95 31.57
CA PHE A 176 4.25 -3.40 32.70
C PHE A 176 3.35 -2.68 33.72
N ALA A 177 2.36 -1.91 33.27
CA ALA A 177 1.39 -1.28 34.14
C ALA A 177 0.57 -2.33 34.93
N GLY A 178 0.14 -3.41 34.29
CA GLY A 178 -0.61 -4.50 34.91
C GLY A 178 0.20 -5.24 35.96
N ILE A 179 1.45 -5.62 35.67
CA ILE A 179 2.33 -6.26 36.66
C ILE A 179 2.59 -5.33 37.86
N SER A 180 2.68 -4.03 37.63
CA SER A 180 2.90 -3.05 38.71
C SER A 180 1.78 -3.07 39.77
N LEU A 181 0.56 -3.49 39.41
CA LEU A 181 -0.56 -3.60 40.35
C LEU A 181 -0.43 -4.80 41.30
N VAL A 182 0.28 -5.85 40.89
CA VAL A 182 0.42 -7.09 41.67
C VAL A 182 1.65 -7.06 42.59
N ILE A 183 2.68 -6.30 42.22
CA ILE A 183 3.94 -6.25 42.96
C ILE A 183 3.82 -5.37 44.22
N SER A 184 4.03 -6.00 45.39
CA SER A 184 4.01 -5.31 46.69
C SER A 184 5.29 -4.51 47.00
N ARG A 185 6.40 -4.76 46.29
CA ARG A 185 7.66 -4.01 46.47
C ARG A 185 7.61 -2.65 45.77
N SER A 186 7.45 -1.59 46.56
CA SER A 186 7.40 -0.17 46.11
C SER A 186 8.46 0.21 45.06
N LYS A 187 9.73 -0.17 45.23
CA LYS A 187 10.80 0.15 44.25
C LYS A 187 10.59 -0.50 42.88
N ALA A 188 10.22 -1.78 42.86
CA ALA A 188 9.97 -2.51 41.62
C ALA A 188 8.70 -2.02 40.92
N ARG A 189 7.66 -1.71 41.71
CA ARG A 189 6.42 -1.10 41.23
C ARG A 189 6.67 0.24 40.54
N LYS A 190 7.43 1.14 41.18
CA LYS A 190 7.83 2.43 40.59
C LYS A 190 8.64 2.27 39.30
N ALA A 191 9.58 1.33 39.28
CA ALA A 191 10.40 1.06 38.09
C ALA A 191 9.55 0.60 36.90
N LEU A 192 8.61 -0.32 37.12
CA LEU A 192 7.69 -0.78 36.08
C LEU A 192 6.73 0.30 35.60
N LEU A 193 6.21 1.14 36.50
CA LEU A 193 5.35 2.27 36.10
C LEU A 193 6.11 3.34 35.32
N ALA A 194 7.36 3.62 35.69
CA ALA A 194 8.22 4.51 34.92
C ALA A 194 8.48 3.94 33.51
N LEU A 195 8.77 2.64 33.42
CA LEU A 195 8.98 1.96 32.14
C LEU A 195 7.72 1.99 31.27
N SER A 196 6.57 1.61 31.84
CA SER A 196 5.26 1.70 31.18
C SER A 196 5.01 3.12 30.64
N SER A 197 5.23 4.14 31.46
CA SER A 197 4.99 5.53 31.06
C SER A 197 5.86 5.93 29.85
N ILE A 198 7.14 5.53 29.82
CA ILE A 198 8.03 5.76 28.67
C ILE A 198 7.50 5.07 27.41
N PHE A 199 7.10 3.79 27.54
CA PHE A 199 6.58 2.99 26.43
C PHE A 199 5.17 3.39 25.97
N ILE A 200 4.44 4.21 26.73
CA ILE A 200 3.16 4.81 26.26
C ILE A 200 3.41 6.15 25.57
N LEU A 201 4.31 6.99 26.13
CA LEU A 201 4.56 8.33 25.61
C LEU A 201 5.18 8.29 24.21
N GLY A 202 6.13 7.39 23.97
CA GLY A 202 6.79 7.24 22.66
C GLY A 202 5.79 6.95 21.53
N PRO A 203 5.02 5.84 21.60
CA PRO A 203 4.00 5.51 20.62
C PRO A 203 2.90 6.55 20.51
N LEU A 204 2.50 7.20 21.61
CA LEU A 204 1.47 8.24 21.57
C LEU A 204 1.93 9.45 20.75
N VAL A 205 3.17 9.92 20.95
CA VAL A 205 3.72 11.02 20.16
C VAL A 205 3.90 10.60 18.70
N PHE A 206 4.40 9.38 18.47
CA PHE A 206 4.57 8.85 17.12
C PHE A 206 3.25 8.73 16.36
N MET A 207 2.22 8.12 16.97
CA MET A 207 0.88 8.01 16.39
C MET A 207 0.26 9.39 16.10
N ALA A 208 0.59 10.42 16.87
CA ALA A 208 0.12 11.78 16.61
C ALA A 208 0.80 12.44 15.39
N THR A 209 1.89 11.86 14.86
CA THR A 209 2.55 12.31 13.63
C THR A 209 2.13 11.54 12.37
N LEU A 210 1.47 10.39 12.55
CA LEU A 210 1.00 9.55 11.45
C LEU A 210 -0.25 10.16 10.80
N PRO A 211 -0.44 9.93 9.48
CA PRO A 211 -1.66 10.35 8.79
C PRO A 211 -2.87 9.56 9.33
N ILE A 212 -4.00 10.25 9.40
CA ILE A 212 -5.25 9.73 9.96
C ILE A 212 -6.19 9.43 8.80
N ALA A 213 -6.86 8.28 8.84
CA ALA A 213 -7.95 7.90 7.94
C ALA A 213 -9.09 8.92 7.89
#